data_AF-A0A7Y2FY73-F1
#
_entry.id   AF-A0A7Y2FY73-F1
#
_cell.length_a   1.000
_cell.length_b   1.000
_cell.length_c   1.000
_cell.angle_alpha   90.00
_cell.angle_beta   90.00
_cell.angle_gamma   90.00
#
_symmetry.space_group_name_H-M   'P 1'
#
loop_
_entity.id
_entity.type
_entity.pdbx_description
1 polymer ?
#
loop_
_entity_poly.entity_id
_entity_poly.type
_entity_poly.pdbx_seq_one_letter_code
_entity_poly.pdbx_strand_id
1 'polypeptide(L)' 'MELLKKYPGRVFEFMGYLKDKKDLPRDMHVISRNHPLKADQIKKKFQLVEKGQEYLLATTLQKDKKVMMLTRRIY' A
#
# COMPACT_ATOMS: atom_id res chain seq x y z
N MET A 1 6.29 22.36 0.48
CA MET A 1 7.03 21.09 0.29
C MET A 1 7.10 20.83 -1.21
N GLU A 2 8.24 21.11 -1.83
CA GLU A 2 8.39 20.93 -3.28
C GLU A 2 8.59 19.45 -3.59
N LEU A 3 7.64 18.85 -4.31
CA LEU A 3 7.79 17.51 -4.85
C LEU A 3 8.93 17.54 -5.87
N LEU A 4 9.97 16.75 -5.63
CA LEU A 4 11.06 16.50 -6.58
C LEU A 4 10.46 15.90 -7.87
N LYS A 5 10.11 16.76 -8.84
CA LYS A 5 9.49 16.41 -10.14
C LYS A 5 10.32 15.47 -11.02
N LYS A 6 11.50 15.04 -10.56
CA LYS A 6 12.46 14.20 -11.30
C LYS A 6 12.83 12.91 -10.55
N TYR A 7 11.98 12.39 -9.66
CA TYR A 7 12.26 11.10 -9.04
C TYR A 7 12.02 9.97 -10.07
N PRO A 8 13.02 9.13 -10.42
CA PRO A 8 12.85 8.01 -11.32
C PRO A 8 12.12 6.88 -10.60
N GLY A 9 10.81 7.03 -10.41
CA GLY A 9 10.00 6.08 -9.70
C GLY A 9 8.56 6.53 -9.50
N ARG A 10 7.80 5.70 -8.79
CA ARG A 10 6.44 6.02 -8.37
C ARG A 10 6.50 6.73 -7.03
N VAL A 11 5.83 7.86 -6.91
CA VAL A 11 5.73 8.60 -5.65
C VAL A 11 4.37 8.33 -5.04
N PHE A 12 4.39 7.92 -3.78
CA PHE A 12 3.21 7.60 -3.02
C PHE A 12 3.09 8.52 -1.80
N GLU A 13 1.90 9.07 -1.59
CA GLU A 13 1.51 9.72 -0.35
C GLU A 13 1.22 8.66 0.70
N PHE A 14 1.79 8.80 1.88
CA PHE A 14 1.44 7.93 3.01
C PHE A 14 0.18 8.47 3.70
N MET A 15 -0.92 7.70 3.66
CA MET A 15 -2.17 8.08 4.33
C MET A 15 -2.28 7.50 5.74
N GLY A 16 -1.69 6.33 6.00
CA GLY A 16 -1.72 5.73 7.33
C GLY A 16 -1.33 4.27 7.37
N TYR A 17 -1.25 3.72 8.58
CA TYR A 17 -1.09 2.28 8.79
C TYR A 17 -2.46 1.61 8.87
N LEU A 18 -2.59 0.45 8.23
CA LEU A 18 -3.77 -0.38 8.38
C LEU A 18 -3.81 -0.98 9.78
N LYS A 19 -4.66 -0.43 10.65
CA LYS A 19 -4.90 -0.97 12.01
C LYS A 19 -6.09 -1.92 12.05
N ASP A 20 -7.15 -1.63 11.31
CA ASP A 20 -8.38 -2.43 11.27
C ASP A 20 -8.84 -2.70 9.83
N LYS A 21 -9.39 -3.89 9.61
CA LYS A 21 -9.89 -4.32 8.30
C LYS A 21 -11.14 -3.56 7.84
N LYS A 22 -11.93 -3.02 8.78
CA LYS A 22 -13.25 -2.46 8.49
C LYS A 22 -13.22 -1.09 7.82
N ASP A 23 -12.15 -0.33 8.01
CA ASP A 23 -12.01 1.04 7.46
C ASP A 23 -11.24 1.07 6.14
N LEU A 24 -10.92 -0.10 5.58
CA LEU A 24 -10.15 -0.19 4.35
C LEU A 24 -11.05 0.10 3.12
N PRO A 25 -10.71 1.10 2.29
CA PRO A 25 -11.32 1.24 0.97
C PRO A 25 -11.21 -0.07 0.19
N ARG A 26 -12.30 -0.50 -0.48
CA ARG A 26 -12.28 -1.76 -1.24
C ARG A 26 -11.64 -1.60 -2.62
N ASP A 27 -11.62 -0.39 -3.14
CA ASP A 27 -11.03 -0.01 -4.43
C ASP A 27 -9.58 0.43 -4.23
N MET A 28 -8.64 -0.53 -4.26
CA MET A 28 -7.23 -0.23 -4.16
C MET A 28 -6.34 -1.32 -4.75
N HIS A 29 -5.22 -0.89 -5.33
CA HIS A 29 -4.17 -1.78 -5.80
C HIS A 29 -3.36 -2.33 -4.62
N VAL A 30 -2.75 -3.50 -4.79
CA VAL A 30 -1.93 -4.10 -3.74
C VAL A 30 -0.50 -4.28 -4.21
N ILE A 31 0.44 -3.75 -3.43
CA ILE A 31 1.87 -3.95 -3.62
C ILE A 31 2.40 -4.72 -2.41
N SER A 32 3.02 -5.86 -2.66
CA SER A 32 3.74 -6.60 -1.61
C SER A 32 5.24 -6.57 -1.92
N ARG A 33 6.03 -6.01 -1.01
CA ARG A 33 7.49 -5.89 -1.10
C ARG A 33 8.08 -6.28 0.25
N ASN A 34 8.84 -7.38 0.30
CA ASN A 34 9.44 -7.90 1.54
C ASN A 34 8.39 -8.22 2.62
N HIS A 35 7.29 -8.89 2.25
CA HIS A 35 6.23 -9.31 3.18
C HIS A 35 5.89 -10.79 2.92
N PRO A 36 5.55 -11.60 3.95
CA PRO A 36 5.30 -13.03 3.79
C PRO A 36 4.09 -13.35 2.88
N LEU A 37 3.12 -12.45 2.81
CA LEU A 37 1.96 -12.59 1.93
C LEU A 37 2.22 -11.96 0.55
N LYS A 38 1.91 -12.70 -0.52
CA LYS A 38 1.90 -12.17 -1.88
C LYS A 38 0.73 -11.20 -2.10
N ALA A 39 0.86 -10.30 -3.07
CA ALA A 39 -0.18 -9.33 -3.40
C ALA A 39 -1.55 -10.00 -3.69
N ASP A 40 -1.57 -11.14 -4.41
CA ASP A 40 -2.80 -11.91 -4.68
C ASP A 40 -3.49 -12.43 -3.41
N GLN A 41 -2.70 -12.93 -2.45
CA GLN A 41 -3.24 -13.42 -1.18
C GLN A 41 -3.84 -12.29 -0.35
N ILE A 42 -3.22 -11.11 -0.37
CA ILE A 42 -3.74 -9.92 0.30
C ILE A 42 -5.02 -9.47 -0.39
N LYS A 43 -5.05 -9.37 -1.73
CA LYS A 43 -6.27 -9.03 -2.49
C LYS A 43 -7.44 -9.93 -2.11
N LYS A 44 -7.23 -11.25 -2.08
CA LYS A 44 -8.26 -12.23 -1.66
C LYS A 44 -8.67 -12.08 -0.20
N LYS A 45 -7.71 -11.88 0.72
CA LYS A 45 -7.95 -11.78 2.17
C LYS A 45 -8.72 -10.52 2.57
N PHE A 46 -8.61 -9.46 1.78
CA PHE A 46 -9.26 -8.17 2.01
C PHE A 46 -10.36 -7.86 0.97
N GLN A 47 -10.64 -8.79 0.05
CA GLN A 47 -11.63 -8.65 -1.04
C GLN A 47 -11.46 -7.33 -1.82
N LEU A 48 -10.19 -7.00 -2.13
CA LEU A 48 -9.84 -5.76 -2.80
C LEU A 48 -10.05 -5.85 -4.31
N VAL A 49 -10.52 -4.74 -4.88
CA VAL A 49 -10.69 -4.52 -6.31
C VAL A 49 -9.62 -3.55 -6.78
N GLU A 50 -8.91 -3.89 -7.86
CA GLU A 50 -7.83 -3.05 -8.41
C GLU A 50 -8.36 -1.85 -9.20
N LYS A 51 -8.92 -0.90 -8.46
CA LYS A 51 -9.52 0.31 -9.03
C LYS A 51 -9.05 1.52 -8.24
N GLY A 52 -8.83 2.64 -8.93
CA GLY A 52 -8.48 3.92 -8.32
C GLY A 52 -6.98 4.22 -8.26
N GLN A 53 -6.62 5.18 -7.42
CA GLN A 53 -5.24 5.65 -7.22
C GLN A 53 -4.68 5.25 -5.86
N GLU A 54 -5.44 4.47 -5.09
CA GLU A 54 -5.08 4.00 -3.76
C GLU A 54 -4.33 2.66 -3.86
N TYR A 55 -3.34 2.51 -3.00
CA TYR A 55 -2.41 1.40 -2.97
C TYR A 55 -2.24 0.94 -1.53
N LEU A 56 -2.53 -0.34 -1.29
CA LEU A 56 -2.15 -1.04 -0.08
C LEU A 56 -0.73 -1.59 -0.24
N LEU A 57 0.22 -0.99 0.48
CA LEU A 57 1.61 -1.39 0.46
C LEU A 57 1.90 -2.27 1.68
N ALA A 58 2.09 -3.57 1.43
CA ALA A 58 2.52 -4.53 2.43
C ALA A 58 4.04 -4.66 2.40
N THR A 59 4.67 -4.35 3.53
CA THR A 59 6.13 -4.42 3.66
C THR A 59 6.55 -4.78 5.09
N THR A 60 7.83 -5.01 5.27
CA THR A 60 8.42 -5.29 6.58
C THR A 60 9.41 -4.19 6.89
N LEU A 61 9.15 -3.46 7.97
CA LEU A 61 10.02 -2.42 8.49
C LEU A 61 11.26 -3.01 9.14
N GLN A 62 12.18 -2.13 9.55
CA GLN A 62 13.28 -2.50 10.43
C GLN A 62 12.79 -3.28 11.65
N LYS A 63 13.62 -4.22 12.14
CA LYS A 63 13.28 -5.15 13.23
C LYS A 63 12.15 -6.15 12.90
N ASP A 64 12.06 -6.58 11.64
CA ASP A 64 11.07 -7.56 11.14
C ASP A 64 9.60 -7.16 11.36
N LYS A 65 9.31 -5.88 11.54
CA LYS A 65 7.95 -5.43 11.81
C LYS A 65 7.12 -5.39 10.53
N LYS A 66 6.32 -6.43 10.32
CA LYS A 66 5.37 -6.56 9.21
C LYS A 66 4.27 -5.51 9.34
N VAL A 67 4.08 -4.71 8.30
CA VAL A 67 3.10 -3.63 8.27
C VAL A 67 2.40 -3.57 6.92
N MET A 68 1.18 -3.05 6.94
CA MET A 68 0.44 -2.68 5.75
C MET A 68 0.15 -1.18 5.85
N MET A 69 0.51 -0.46 4.80
CA MET A 69 0.41 0.98 4.70
C MET A 69 -0.59 1.34 3.61
N LEU A 70 -1.47 2.27 3.93
CA LEU A 70 -2.36 2.91 2.97
C LEU A 70 -1.60 4.04 2.31
N THR A 71 -1.53 3.97 1.00
CA THR A 71 -0.78 4.92 0.21
C THR A 71 -1.59 5.37 -1.00
N ARG A 72 -1.40 6.61 -1.44
CA ARG A 72 -2.05 7.13 -2.64
C ARG A 72 -0.98 7.50 -3.66
N ARG A 73 -1.12 7.06 -4.90
CA ARG A 73 -0.15 7.43 -5.95
C ARG A 73 -0.33 8.90 -6.32
N ILE A 74 0.73 9.69 -6.20
CA ILE A 74 0.77 11.11 -6.60
C ILE A 74 1.42 11.27 -7.99
N TYR A 75 2.46 10.46 -8.29
CA TYR A 75 3.28 10.57 -9.49
C TYR A 75 3.68 9.16 -9.97
#